data_AF-A0A537UL17-F1
#
_entry.id   AF-A0A537UL17-F1
#
_cell.length_a   1.000
_cell.length_b   1.000
_cell.length_c   1.000
_cell.angle_alpha   90.00
_cell.angle_beta   90.00
_cell.angle_gamma   90.00
#
_symmetry.space_group_name_H-M   'P 1'
#
loop_
_entity.id
_entity.type
_entity.pdbx_description
1 polymer ?
#
loop_
_entity_poly.entity_id
_entity_poly.type
_entity_poly.pdbx_seq_one_letter_code
_entity_poly.pdbx_strand_id
1 'polypeptide(L)'
;MSDITASSFVRRDLVPERAPPVKTTGFVGFLRTRLFNSPTNILLTIISILLLWFTVIPAVKFLLVDAVWTGKDRTACLPEAAGHMVGACWPFVQAKFSQFIYGFYPESERWRVDLTFFLAALLLLPLLIPRLPAKGLNAGLFFIVLPVIAFFLLHGGGLDGFGVSWAAGLLSGFNDSIGDGGRKLARAGEATAVIGPLFVLLGKLIVLLSTVISYLIWPLTWLRDQIQASSRAVWTDFATTAAIVSILLFVLNGGIRTGWRSLIVSLG
;
A
#
# COMPACT_ATOMS: atom_id res chain seq x y z
N MET A 1 8.17 -61.62 -51.09
CA MET A 1 7.82 -60.92 -49.83
C MET A 1 8.33 -61.80 -48.70
N SER A 2 9.51 -61.48 -48.17
CA SER A 2 10.08 -62.20 -47.02
C SER A 2 9.90 -61.31 -45.81
N ASP A 3 8.99 -61.68 -44.92
CA ASP A 3 8.76 -60.99 -43.64
C ASP A 3 9.99 -61.18 -42.76
N ILE A 4 10.74 -60.10 -42.53
CA ILE A 4 11.78 -60.05 -41.51
C ILE A 4 11.08 -59.73 -40.19
N THR A 5 10.60 -60.76 -39.50
CA THR A 5 10.19 -60.63 -38.09
C THR A 5 11.42 -60.26 -37.26
N ALA A 6 11.46 -59.01 -36.79
CA ALA A 6 12.51 -58.52 -35.91
C ALA A 6 12.51 -59.36 -34.62
N SER A 7 13.58 -60.14 -34.42
CA SER A 7 13.82 -60.91 -33.21
C SER A 7 13.79 -59.98 -31.99
N SER A 8 12.89 -60.23 -31.03
CA SER A 8 12.86 -59.48 -29.77
C SER A 8 14.20 -59.60 -29.07
N PHE A 9 14.87 -58.48 -28.81
CA PHE A 9 16.14 -58.50 -28.10
C PHE A 9 15.91 -58.86 -26.63
N VAL A 10 16.38 -60.04 -26.22
CA VAL A 10 16.41 -60.49 -24.82
C VAL A 10 17.86 -60.46 -24.35
N ARG A 11 18.17 -59.63 -23.35
CA ARG A 11 19.51 -59.52 -22.78
C ARG A 11 19.90 -60.84 -22.12
N ARG A 12 21.07 -61.39 -22.50
CA ARG A 12 21.60 -62.68 -22.00
C ARG A 12 22.44 -62.57 -20.73
N ASP A 13 22.92 -61.37 -20.43
CA ASP A 13 23.81 -61.12 -19.30
C ASP A 13 23.08 -60.40 -18.16
N LEU A 14 23.38 -60.80 -16.92
CA LEU A 14 22.89 -60.11 -15.73
C LEU A 14 23.46 -58.68 -15.69
N VAL A 15 22.62 -57.71 -15.35
CA VAL A 15 23.06 -56.32 -15.14
C VAL A 15 24.05 -56.31 -13.97
N PRO A 16 25.27 -55.77 -14.14
CA PRO A 16 26.21 -55.66 -13.02
C PRO A 16 25.62 -54.80 -11.91
N GLU A 17 25.89 -55.17 -10.66
CA GLU A 17 25.36 -54.47 -9.50
C GLU A 17 25.88 -53.02 -9.49
N ARG A 18 24.95 -52.06 -9.50
CA ARG A 18 25.27 -50.63 -9.44
C ARG A 18 25.21 -50.18 -8.00
N ALA A 19 26.17 -49.35 -7.59
CA ALA A 19 26.13 -48.71 -6.28
C ALA A 19 24.78 -48.00 -6.05
N PRO A 20 24.20 -48.10 -4.84
CA PRO A 20 22.94 -47.46 -4.53
C PRO A 20 23.04 -45.94 -4.76
N PRO A 21 21.99 -45.29 -5.27
CA PRO A 21 22.02 -43.85 -5.50
C PRO A 21 22.27 -43.12 -4.19
N VAL A 22 23.17 -42.13 -4.22
CA VAL A 22 23.48 -41.29 -3.06
C VAL A 22 22.18 -40.67 -2.56
N LYS A 23 21.83 -40.88 -1.29
CA LYS A 23 20.60 -40.33 -0.71
C LYS A 23 20.66 -38.79 -0.78
N THR A 24 19.88 -38.19 -1.66
CA THR A 24 19.72 -36.73 -1.78
C THR A 24 18.67 -36.18 -0.81
N THR A 25 17.95 -37.06 -0.13
CA THR A 25 16.93 -36.74 0.88
C THR A 25 17.56 -36.66 2.26
N GLY A 26 17.43 -35.52 2.93
CA GLY A 26 17.92 -35.29 4.29
C GLY A 26 18.41 -33.85 4.49
N PHE A 27 18.66 -33.45 5.74
CA PHE A 27 19.10 -32.09 6.08
C PHE A 27 20.39 -31.69 5.35
N VAL A 28 21.41 -32.56 5.39
CA VAL A 28 22.69 -32.32 4.71
C VAL A 28 22.53 -32.27 3.18
N GLY A 29 21.69 -33.16 2.62
CA GLY A 29 21.35 -33.16 1.20
C GLY A 29 20.65 -31.86 0.77
N PHE A 30 19.73 -31.36 1.59
CA PHE A 30 19.05 -30.08 1.39
C PHE A 30 20.02 -28.89 1.42
N LEU A 31 20.89 -28.80 2.42
CA LEU A 31 21.89 -27.72 2.52
C LEU A 31 22.76 -27.67 1.27
N ARG A 32 23.31 -28.83 0.85
CA ARG A 32 24.21 -28.92 -0.30
C ARG A 32 23.51 -28.63 -1.62
N THR A 33 22.27 -29.10 -1.80
CA THR A 33 21.54 -28.99 -3.07
C THR A 33 20.79 -27.67 -3.24
N ARG A 34 20.41 -26.99 -2.15
CA ARG A 34 19.60 -25.76 -2.17
C ARG A 34 20.37 -24.51 -1.77
N LEU A 35 21.16 -24.56 -0.69
CA LEU A 35 21.83 -23.37 -0.14
C LEU A 35 23.25 -23.19 -0.68
N PHE A 36 23.98 -24.28 -0.90
CA PHE A 36 25.41 -24.21 -1.28
C PHE A 36 25.72 -24.79 -2.67
N ASN A 37 24.73 -24.82 -3.58
CA ASN A 37 24.89 -25.44 -4.89
C ASN A 37 25.59 -24.54 -5.94
N SER A 38 25.74 -23.24 -5.69
CA SER A 38 26.43 -22.28 -6.56
C SER A 38 27.10 -21.16 -5.75
N PRO A 39 28.16 -20.50 -6.25
CA PRO A 39 28.80 -19.39 -5.57
C PRO A 39 27.83 -18.26 -5.18
N THR A 40 26.86 -17.95 -6.06
CA THR A 40 25.80 -16.96 -5.79
C THR A 40 24.90 -17.40 -4.65
N ASN A 41 24.49 -18.68 -4.60
CA ASN A 41 23.64 -19.19 -3.53
C ASN A 41 24.38 -19.28 -2.20
N ILE A 42 25.68 -19.60 -2.22
CA ILE A 42 26.55 -19.53 -1.04
C ILE A 42 26.57 -18.08 -0.51
N LEU A 43 26.81 -17.10 -1.38
CA LEU A 43 26.82 -15.69 -1.00
C LEU A 43 25.47 -15.24 -0.42
N LEU A 44 24.36 -15.55 -1.09
CA LEU A 44 23.01 -15.22 -0.61
C LEU A 44 22.70 -15.89 0.74
N THR A 45 23.16 -17.13 0.94
CA THR A 45 23.02 -17.85 2.21
C THR A 45 23.77 -17.14 3.33
N ILE A 46 25.04 -16.77 3.10
CA ILE A 46 25.85 -16.04 4.08
C ILE A 46 25.20 -14.69 4.41
N ILE A 47 24.79 -13.92 3.40
CA ILE A 47 24.11 -12.63 3.61
C ILE A 47 22.83 -12.82 4.41
N SER A 48 22.03 -13.83 4.10
CA SER A 48 20.77 -14.12 4.82
C SER A 48 21.04 -14.48 6.27
N ILE A 49 22.07 -15.29 6.57
CA ILE A 49 22.47 -15.63 7.93
C ILE A 49 22.93 -14.39 8.68
N LEU A 50 23.77 -13.54 8.07
CA LEU A 50 24.22 -12.30 8.68
C LEU A 50 23.03 -11.35 8.94
N LEU A 51 22.10 -11.23 7.99
CA LEU A 51 20.89 -10.43 8.16
C LEU A 51 20.07 -10.93 9.35
N LEU A 52 19.82 -12.23 9.44
CA LEU A 52 19.10 -12.83 10.58
C LEU A 52 19.86 -12.59 11.89
N TRP A 53 21.18 -12.73 11.89
CA TRP A 53 22.01 -12.49 13.06
C TRP A 53 21.91 -11.04 13.55
N PHE A 54 22.03 -10.06 12.66
CA PHE A 54 21.98 -8.64 13.01
C PHE A 54 20.58 -8.07 13.21
N THR A 55 19.51 -8.80 12.85
CA THR A 55 18.13 -8.33 13.01
C THR A 55 17.35 -9.12 14.05
N VAL A 56 17.30 -10.45 13.93
CA VAL A 56 16.46 -11.31 14.76
C VAL A 56 17.02 -11.43 16.17
N ILE A 57 18.33 -11.63 16.33
CA ILE A 57 18.95 -11.77 17.66
C ILE A 57 18.74 -10.50 18.51
N PRO A 58 19.09 -9.29 18.05
CA PRO A 58 18.83 -8.09 18.82
C PRO A 58 17.34 -7.82 19.01
N ALA A 59 16.49 -8.13 18.03
CA ALA A 59 15.03 -7.97 18.18
C ALA A 59 14.46 -8.90 19.27
N VAL A 60 14.87 -10.17 19.31
CA VAL A 60 14.45 -11.13 20.35
C VAL A 60 14.98 -10.70 21.72
N LYS A 61 16.24 -10.27 21.78
CA LYS A 61 16.83 -9.74 23.01
C LYS A 61 16.04 -8.53 23.53
N PHE A 62 15.70 -7.58 22.65
CA PHE A 62 14.92 -6.41 22.99
C PHE A 62 13.45 -6.73 23.37
N LEU A 63 12.75 -7.53 22.57
CA LEU A 63 11.30 -7.78 22.72
C LEU A 63 10.97 -8.74 23.85
N LEU A 64 11.85 -9.71 24.15
CA LEU A 64 11.54 -10.82 25.04
C LEU A 64 12.50 -10.96 26.22
N VAL A 65 13.83 -10.84 25.99
CA VAL A 65 14.84 -11.12 27.02
C VAL A 65 15.01 -9.94 27.98
N ASP A 66 15.26 -8.76 27.44
CA ASP A 66 15.49 -7.53 28.22
C ASP A 66 14.18 -6.75 28.43
N ALA A 67 13.03 -7.32 28.06
CA ALA A 67 11.74 -6.64 28.11
C ALA A 67 11.15 -6.61 29.53
N VAL A 68 10.45 -5.53 29.84
CA VAL A 68 9.66 -5.40 31.07
C VAL A 68 8.24 -5.89 30.77
N TRP A 69 7.84 -6.98 31.42
CA TRP A 69 6.55 -7.63 31.20
C TRP A 69 5.42 -7.06 32.07
N THR A 70 5.75 -6.58 33.27
CA THR A 70 4.78 -6.11 34.27
C THR A 70 5.19 -4.76 34.85
N GLY A 71 4.23 -3.86 35.05
CA GLY A 71 4.48 -2.54 35.62
C GLY A 71 3.18 -1.75 35.75
N LYS A 72 3.11 -0.85 36.74
CA LYS A 72 1.92 -0.01 36.97
C LYS A 72 1.92 1.25 36.11
N ASP A 73 3.09 1.78 35.80
CA ASP A 73 3.26 3.01 35.04
C ASP A 73 4.57 2.98 34.22
N ARG A 74 4.87 4.09 33.53
CA ARG A 74 6.07 4.22 32.70
C ARG A 74 7.38 4.07 33.48
N THR A 75 7.36 4.29 34.80
CA THR A 75 8.59 4.26 35.61
C THR A 75 9.15 2.84 35.73
N ALA A 76 8.29 1.82 35.61
CA ALA A 76 8.68 0.42 35.58
C ALA A 76 9.61 0.06 34.40
N CYS A 77 9.62 0.87 33.34
CA CYS A 77 10.44 0.66 32.15
C CYS A 77 11.71 1.53 32.13
N LEU A 78 12.06 2.15 33.27
CA LEU A 78 13.31 2.87 33.43
C LEU A 78 14.43 1.90 33.84
N PRO A 79 15.67 2.08 33.34
CA PRO A 79 16.82 1.23 33.71
C PRO A 79 17.05 1.14 35.21
N GLU A 80 16.80 2.23 35.95
CA GLU A 80 16.95 2.29 37.40
C GLU A 80 15.96 1.38 38.12
N ALA A 81 14.75 1.23 37.57
CA ALA A 81 13.70 0.38 38.13
C ALA A 81 13.85 -1.09 37.72
N ALA A 82 14.33 -1.35 36.50
CA ALA A 82 14.53 -2.70 35.98
C ALA A 82 15.85 -3.34 36.44
N GLY A 83 16.85 -2.54 36.82
CA GLY A 83 18.17 -3.02 37.24
C GLY A 83 19.06 -3.52 36.09
N HIS A 84 18.63 -3.33 34.84
CA HIS A 84 19.38 -3.66 33.64
C HIS A 84 19.00 -2.70 32.50
N MET A 85 19.72 -2.75 31.38
CA MET A 85 19.32 -2.03 30.18
C MET A 85 17.97 -2.56 29.70
N VAL A 86 16.97 -1.69 29.60
CA VAL A 86 15.58 -2.07 29.30
C VAL A 86 15.37 -2.21 27.79
N GLY A 87 14.76 -3.32 27.40
CA GLY A 87 14.25 -3.57 26.06
C GLY A 87 12.83 -3.02 25.86
N ALA A 88 11.92 -3.85 25.36
CA ALA A 88 10.53 -3.46 25.13
C ALA A 88 9.76 -3.29 26.45
N CYS A 89 8.89 -2.26 26.50
CA CYS A 89 8.01 -2.00 27.63
C CYS A 89 6.59 -2.51 27.34
N TRP A 90 6.30 -3.77 27.71
CA TRP A 90 4.97 -4.37 27.46
C TRP A 90 3.82 -3.69 28.23
N PRO A 91 3.99 -3.16 29.46
CA PRO A 91 2.94 -2.38 30.12
C PRO A 91 2.49 -1.17 29.31
N PHE A 92 3.42 -0.47 28.66
CA PHE A 92 3.10 0.63 27.76
C PHE A 92 2.33 0.13 26.53
N VAL A 93 2.79 -0.97 25.91
CA VAL A 93 2.14 -1.56 24.75
C VAL A 93 0.70 -1.98 25.07
N GLN A 94 0.47 -2.60 26.22
CA GLN A 94 -0.87 -2.99 26.68
C GLN A 94 -1.75 -1.76 26.96
N ALA A 95 -1.22 -0.75 27.67
CA ALA A 95 -1.96 0.46 27.98
C ALA A 95 -2.32 1.31 26.74
N LYS A 96 -1.56 1.17 25.64
CA LYS A 96 -1.77 1.87 24.36
C LYS A 96 -2.17 0.95 23.21
N PHE A 97 -2.57 -0.29 23.51
CA PHE A 97 -2.91 -1.27 22.49
C PHE A 97 -4.05 -0.79 21.58
N SER A 98 -5.09 -0.18 22.16
CA SER A 98 -6.20 0.42 21.41
C SER A 98 -5.73 1.55 20.48
N GLN A 99 -4.79 2.39 20.91
CA GLN A 99 -4.21 3.44 20.06
C GLN A 99 -3.38 2.86 18.91
N PHE A 100 -2.72 1.71 19.08
CA PHE A 100 -1.98 1.07 17.99
C PHE A 100 -2.89 0.47 16.93
N ILE A 101 -4.05 -0.08 17.33
CA ILE A 101 -5.02 -0.65 16.38
C ILE A 101 -5.83 0.44 15.70
N TYR A 102 -6.38 1.38 16.49
CA TYR A 102 -7.35 2.35 16.00
C TYR A 102 -6.74 3.73 15.72
N GLY A 103 -5.51 4.02 16.16
CA GLY A 103 -4.95 5.36 16.06
C GLY A 103 -5.82 6.37 16.82
N PHE A 104 -6.08 7.53 16.21
CA PHE A 104 -6.92 8.58 16.78
C PHE A 104 -8.43 8.40 16.51
N TYR A 105 -8.88 7.20 16.12
CA TYR A 105 -10.30 6.96 15.85
C TYR A 105 -11.13 7.08 17.15
N PRO A 106 -12.21 7.89 17.15
CA PRO A 106 -13.08 8.02 18.32
C PRO A 106 -13.76 6.68 18.63
N GLU A 107 -13.92 6.37 19.92
CA GLU A 107 -14.48 5.09 20.42
C GLU A 107 -15.79 4.72 19.73
N SER A 108 -16.70 5.68 19.55
CA SER A 108 -18.02 5.44 18.94
C SER A 108 -17.97 5.03 17.47
N GLU A 109 -16.89 5.34 16.75
CA GLU A 109 -16.78 5.06 15.32
C GLU A 109 -15.86 3.85 15.04
N ARG A 110 -15.23 3.25 16.06
CA ARG A 110 -14.29 2.13 15.88
C ARG A 110 -14.88 0.90 15.21
N TRP A 111 -16.21 0.73 15.27
CA TRP A 111 -16.92 -0.32 14.56
C TRP A 111 -16.63 -0.32 13.05
N ARG A 112 -16.32 0.85 12.44
CA ARG A 112 -15.92 0.98 11.03
C ARG A 112 -14.59 0.28 10.75
N VAL A 113 -13.64 0.44 11.67
CA VAL A 113 -12.31 -0.19 11.63
C VAL A 113 -12.45 -1.69 11.82
N ASP A 114 -13.23 -2.12 12.84
CA ASP A 114 -13.47 -3.53 13.13
C ASP A 114 -14.17 -4.24 11.95
N LEU A 115 -15.16 -3.60 11.34
CA LEU A 115 -15.84 -4.13 10.16
C LEU A 115 -14.89 -4.25 8.97
N THR A 116 -13.99 -3.29 8.78
CA THR A 116 -12.97 -3.36 7.71
C THR A 116 -12.03 -4.54 7.93
N PHE A 117 -11.53 -4.75 9.16
CA PHE A 117 -10.71 -5.92 9.49
C PHE A 117 -11.46 -7.24 9.29
N PHE A 118 -12.73 -7.29 9.69
CA PHE A 118 -13.58 -8.46 9.52
C PHE A 118 -13.77 -8.80 8.03
N LEU A 119 -14.11 -7.82 7.19
CA LEU A 119 -14.27 -8.02 5.74
C LEU A 119 -12.94 -8.43 5.08
N ALA A 120 -11.83 -7.82 5.49
CA ALA A 120 -10.50 -8.20 5.02
C ALA A 120 -10.18 -9.66 5.37
N ALA A 121 -10.41 -10.09 6.61
CA ALA A 121 -10.21 -11.48 7.01
C ALA A 121 -11.14 -12.44 6.26
N LEU A 122 -12.41 -12.08 6.10
CA LEU A 122 -13.43 -12.87 5.40
C LEU A 122 -13.06 -13.12 3.93
N LEU A 123 -12.47 -12.13 3.24
CA LEU A 123 -12.06 -12.25 1.85
C LEU A 123 -10.64 -12.83 1.69
N LEU A 124 -9.74 -12.56 2.64
CA LEU A 124 -8.37 -13.05 2.63
C LEU A 124 -8.29 -14.55 2.92
N LEU A 125 -9.00 -15.03 3.95
CA LEU A 125 -8.94 -16.44 4.37
C LEU A 125 -9.27 -17.42 3.23
N PRO A 126 -10.35 -17.25 2.45
CA PRO A 126 -10.64 -18.11 1.31
C PRO A 126 -9.58 -18.04 0.20
N LEU A 127 -8.90 -16.89 0.07
CA LEU A 127 -7.85 -16.70 -0.92
C LEU A 127 -6.58 -17.49 -0.57
N LEU A 128 -6.29 -17.64 0.73
CA LEU A 128 -5.17 -18.45 1.24
C LEU A 128 -5.41 -19.95 1.10
N ILE A 129 -6.67 -20.40 0.99
CA ILE A 129 -7.02 -21.83 0.92
C ILE A 129 -6.99 -22.29 -0.55
N PRO A 130 -6.04 -23.17 -0.96
CA PRO A 130 -5.87 -23.49 -2.37
C PRO A 130 -7.06 -24.22 -3.02
N ARG A 131 -7.91 -24.88 -2.22
CA ARG A 131 -8.98 -25.78 -2.68
C ARG A 131 -10.33 -25.11 -2.93
N LEU A 132 -10.50 -23.82 -2.61
CA LEU A 132 -11.79 -23.16 -2.74
C LEU A 132 -12.08 -22.73 -4.19
N PRO A 133 -13.33 -22.87 -4.66
CA PRO A 133 -13.75 -22.41 -5.99
C PRO A 133 -13.85 -20.88 -6.06
N ALA A 134 -14.04 -20.34 -7.27
CA ALA A 134 -14.26 -18.90 -7.53
C ALA A 134 -13.15 -17.94 -7.06
N LYS A 135 -11.89 -18.38 -7.02
CA LYS A 135 -10.74 -17.55 -6.61
C LYS A 135 -10.59 -16.25 -7.40
N GLY A 136 -10.89 -16.24 -8.69
CA GLY A 136 -10.81 -15.03 -9.51
C GLY A 136 -11.78 -13.96 -9.02
N LEU A 137 -13.03 -14.35 -8.71
CA LEU A 137 -14.03 -13.45 -8.14
C LEU A 137 -13.61 -12.99 -6.74
N ASN A 138 -13.19 -13.90 -5.87
CA ASN A 138 -12.74 -13.54 -4.51
C ASN A 138 -11.53 -12.59 -4.53
N ALA A 139 -10.56 -12.83 -5.43
CA ALA A 139 -9.42 -11.93 -5.63
C ALA A 139 -9.87 -10.55 -6.12
N GLY A 140 -10.83 -10.49 -7.06
CA GLY A 140 -11.44 -9.23 -7.50
C GLY A 140 -12.13 -8.48 -6.35
N LEU A 141 -12.89 -9.20 -5.52
CA LEU A 141 -13.52 -8.62 -4.33
C LEU A 141 -12.48 -8.11 -3.34
N PHE A 142 -11.40 -8.85 -3.09
CA PHE A 142 -10.36 -8.47 -2.12
C PHE A 142 -9.48 -7.32 -2.60
N PHE A 143 -9.04 -7.31 -3.86
CA PHE A 143 -8.08 -6.31 -4.35
C PHE A 143 -8.75 -5.06 -4.94
N ILE A 144 -10.03 -5.13 -5.33
CA ILE A 144 -10.74 -3.99 -5.94
C ILE A 144 -11.88 -3.52 -5.05
N VAL A 145 -12.83 -4.39 -4.71
CA VAL A 145 -14.05 -3.97 -4.00
C VAL A 145 -13.77 -3.61 -2.54
N LEU A 146 -12.98 -4.42 -1.84
CA LEU A 146 -12.65 -4.20 -0.44
C LEU A 146 -11.91 -2.88 -0.21
N PRO A 147 -10.88 -2.48 -0.98
CA PRO A 147 -10.25 -1.16 -0.81
C PRO A 147 -11.25 0.00 -0.99
N VAL A 148 -12.18 -0.12 -1.94
CA VAL A 148 -13.22 0.89 -2.15
C VAL A 148 -14.16 0.97 -0.94
N ILE A 149 -14.65 -0.18 -0.45
CA ILE A 149 -15.50 -0.23 0.75
C ILE A 149 -14.75 0.26 1.99
N ALA A 150 -13.49 -0.18 2.18
CA ALA A 150 -12.64 0.20 3.30
C ALA A 150 -12.38 1.71 3.33
N PHE A 151 -12.16 2.33 2.17
CA PHE A 151 -12.05 3.78 2.06
C PHE A 151 -13.28 4.48 2.63
N PHE A 152 -14.49 4.06 2.22
CA PHE A 152 -15.74 4.65 2.71
C PHE A 152 -16.02 4.37 4.19
N LEU A 153 -15.70 3.16 4.66
CA LEU A 153 -15.84 2.81 6.06
C LEU A 153 -14.92 3.68 6.92
N LEU A 154 -13.63 3.75 6.58
CA LEU A 154 -12.61 4.38 7.42
C LEU A 154 -12.61 5.91 7.33
N HIS A 155 -12.98 6.52 6.20
CA HIS A 155 -12.97 7.98 6.07
C HIS A 155 -14.03 8.67 6.95
N GLY A 156 -15.16 8.01 7.24
CA GLY A 156 -16.26 8.70 7.94
C GLY A 156 -17.15 9.51 7.00
N GLY A 157 -18.20 10.16 7.52
CA GLY A 157 -18.95 11.21 6.80
C GLY A 157 -19.95 10.77 5.71
N GLY A 158 -19.78 9.58 5.15
CA GLY A 158 -20.49 9.21 3.92
C GLY A 158 -19.70 9.68 2.69
N LEU A 159 -20.30 9.62 1.50
CA LEU A 159 -19.74 10.35 0.36
C LEU A 159 -20.07 11.83 0.59
N ASP A 160 -19.08 12.71 0.69
CA ASP A 160 -19.31 14.15 0.56
C ASP A 160 -19.22 14.58 -0.93
N GLY A 161 -18.74 13.69 -1.80
CA GLY A 161 -18.62 13.87 -3.23
C GLY A 161 -17.81 12.76 -3.90
N PHE A 162 -17.78 12.74 -5.23
CA PHE A 162 -17.01 11.87 -6.10
C PHE A 162 -16.68 12.59 -7.42
N GLY A 163 -15.50 12.37 -8.01
CA GLY A 163 -15.16 12.97 -9.31
C GLY A 163 -14.62 14.38 -9.15
N VAL A 164 -15.47 15.41 -9.26
CA VAL A 164 -15.01 16.83 -9.17
C VAL A 164 -14.43 17.13 -7.79
N SER A 165 -15.08 16.71 -6.71
CA SER A 165 -14.57 16.94 -5.35
C SER A 165 -13.24 16.24 -5.09
N TRP A 166 -13.07 15.00 -5.57
CA TRP A 166 -11.84 14.22 -5.41
C TRP A 166 -10.71 14.79 -6.26
N ALA A 167 -10.99 15.16 -7.52
CA ALA A 167 -10.01 15.80 -8.39
C ALA A 167 -9.55 17.15 -7.81
N ALA A 168 -10.49 17.96 -7.32
CA ALA A 168 -10.19 19.22 -6.65
C ALA A 168 -9.34 19.01 -5.39
N GLY A 169 -9.71 18.06 -4.52
CA GLY A 169 -8.98 17.75 -3.30
C GLY A 169 -7.57 17.20 -3.55
N LEU A 170 -7.40 16.34 -4.54
CA LEU A 170 -6.10 15.80 -4.92
C LEU A 170 -5.18 16.89 -5.49
N LEU A 171 -5.70 17.72 -6.40
CA LEU A 171 -4.92 18.81 -7.00
C LEU A 171 -4.57 19.89 -5.98
N SER A 172 -5.50 20.28 -5.10
CA SER A 172 -5.23 21.26 -4.06
C SER A 172 -4.24 20.73 -3.03
N GLY A 173 -4.42 19.48 -2.56
CA GLY A 173 -3.51 18.86 -1.60
C GLY A 173 -2.09 18.69 -2.14
N PHE A 174 -1.95 18.29 -3.41
CA PHE A 174 -0.65 18.23 -4.08
C PHE A 174 -0.01 19.63 -4.19
N ASN A 175 -0.79 20.63 -4.60
CA ASN A 175 -0.32 22.00 -4.69
C ASN A 175 0.14 22.57 -3.34
N ASP A 176 -0.61 22.29 -2.27
CA ASP A 176 -0.29 22.72 -0.91
C ASP A 176 0.99 22.05 -0.39
N SER A 177 1.19 20.77 -0.70
CA SER A 177 2.42 20.04 -0.37
C SER A 177 3.65 20.63 -1.07
N ILE A 178 3.53 21.01 -2.36
CA ILE A 178 4.61 21.71 -3.08
C ILE A 178 4.89 23.07 -2.45
N GLY A 179 3.85 23.85 -2.17
CA GLY A 179 3.98 25.16 -1.55
C GLY A 179 4.62 25.09 -0.16
N ASP A 180 4.26 24.08 0.64
CA ASP A 180 4.86 23.87 1.97
C ASP A 180 6.33 23.44 1.89
N GLY A 181 6.66 22.58 0.94
CA GLY A 181 8.05 22.25 0.61
C GLY A 181 8.86 23.48 0.24
N GLY A 182 8.33 24.35 -0.63
CA GLY A 182 8.97 25.62 -1.01
C GLY A 182 9.20 26.55 0.19
N ARG A 183 8.21 26.69 1.09
CA ARG A 183 8.35 27.49 2.32
C ARG A 183 9.40 26.92 3.26
N LYS A 184 9.44 25.60 3.44
CA LYS A 184 10.46 24.93 4.27
C LYS A 184 11.86 25.11 3.69
N LEU A 185 12.01 25.00 2.37
CA LEU A 185 13.29 25.23 1.69
C LEU A 185 13.77 26.68 1.82
N ALA A 186 12.86 27.65 1.68
CA ALA A 186 13.20 29.06 1.87
C ALA A 186 13.69 29.35 3.29
N ARG A 187 12.99 28.84 4.31
CA ARG A 187 13.39 28.98 5.73
C ARG A 187 14.73 28.30 6.03
N ALA A 188 14.99 27.14 5.43
CA ALA A 188 16.29 26.47 5.56
C ALA A 188 17.42 27.29 4.94
N GLY A 189 17.15 27.99 3.83
CA GLY A 189 18.08 28.91 3.19
C GLY A 189 18.46 30.09 4.10
N GLU A 190 17.50 30.69 4.80
CA GLU A 190 17.76 31.79 5.75
C GLU A 190 18.72 31.40 6.89
N ALA A 191 18.81 30.11 7.22
CA ALA A 191 19.70 29.59 8.26
C ALA A 191 21.13 29.26 7.77
N THR A 192 21.43 29.41 6.47
CA THR A 192 22.75 29.03 5.89
C THR A 192 23.45 30.20 5.20
N ALA A 193 24.69 30.51 5.58
CA ALA A 193 25.36 31.75 5.14
C ALA A 193 25.91 31.72 3.70
N VAL A 194 26.34 30.55 3.20
CA VAL A 194 27.08 30.45 1.92
C VAL A 194 26.15 30.13 0.73
N ILE A 195 25.25 29.16 0.91
CA ILE A 195 24.30 28.70 -0.11
C ILE A 195 22.86 29.13 0.17
N GLY A 196 22.63 29.84 1.27
CA GLY A 196 21.31 30.29 1.71
C GLY A 196 20.53 31.13 0.71
N PRO A 197 21.14 32.17 0.08
CA PRO A 197 20.43 32.99 -0.90
C PRO A 197 19.88 32.18 -2.09
N LEU A 198 20.59 31.14 -2.52
CA LEU A 198 20.15 30.23 -3.57
C LEU A 198 18.95 29.40 -3.12
N PHE A 199 18.98 28.82 -1.92
CA PHE A 199 17.86 28.06 -1.38
C PHE A 199 16.62 28.92 -1.09
N VAL A 200 16.82 30.17 -0.64
CA VAL A 200 15.74 31.16 -0.50
C VAL A 200 15.09 31.45 -1.85
N LEU A 201 15.91 31.69 -2.90
CA LEU A 201 15.41 31.96 -4.24
C LEU A 201 14.62 30.77 -4.80
N LEU A 202 15.18 29.56 -4.72
CA LEU A 202 14.52 28.33 -5.17
C LEU A 202 13.23 28.07 -4.40
N GLY A 203 13.25 28.22 -3.07
CA GLY A 203 12.07 28.09 -2.22
C GLY A 203 10.96 29.07 -2.61
N LYS A 204 11.30 30.35 -2.83
CA LYS A 204 10.35 31.38 -3.30
C LYS A 204 9.80 31.09 -4.70
N LEU A 205 10.62 30.60 -5.62
CA LEU A 205 10.18 30.19 -6.95
C LEU A 205 9.17 29.04 -6.89
N ILE A 206 9.42 28.05 -6.03
CA ILE A 206 8.48 26.93 -5.81
C ILE A 206 7.15 27.43 -5.22
N VAL A 207 7.20 28.35 -4.26
CA VAL A 207 5.97 28.97 -3.70
C VAL A 207 5.22 29.78 -4.75
N LEU A 208 5.92 30.53 -5.60
CA LEU A 208 5.31 31.28 -6.70
C LEU A 208 4.63 30.34 -7.70
N LEU A 209 5.28 29.26 -8.08
CA LEU A 209 4.70 28.23 -8.94
C LEU A 209 3.43 27.63 -8.30
N SER A 210 3.49 27.26 -7.02
CA SER A 210 2.33 26.74 -6.26
C SER A 210 1.19 27.76 -6.20
N THR A 211 1.51 29.06 -6.13
CA THR A 211 0.51 30.13 -6.12
C THR A 211 -0.17 30.26 -7.48
N VAL A 212 0.60 30.19 -8.58
CA VAL A 212 0.06 30.19 -9.95
C VAL A 212 -0.83 28.97 -10.20
N ILE A 213 -0.40 27.78 -9.76
CA ILE A 213 -1.21 26.56 -9.84
C ILE A 213 -2.49 26.71 -9.03
N SER A 214 -2.44 27.31 -7.83
CA SER A 214 -3.63 27.60 -7.02
C SER A 214 -4.67 28.43 -7.76
N TYR A 215 -4.24 29.51 -8.44
CA TYR A 215 -5.13 30.31 -9.28
C TYR A 215 -5.69 29.52 -10.47
N LEU A 216 -4.90 28.63 -11.07
CA LEU A 216 -5.34 27.78 -12.18
C LEU A 216 -6.41 26.76 -11.76
N ILE A 217 -6.27 26.16 -10.58
CA ILE A 217 -7.24 25.18 -10.05
C ILE A 217 -8.42 25.83 -9.33
N TRP A 218 -8.39 27.15 -9.11
CA TRP A 218 -9.41 27.88 -8.36
C TRP A 218 -10.86 27.64 -8.85
N PRO A 219 -11.17 27.61 -10.16
CA PRO A 219 -12.54 27.32 -10.61
C PRO A 219 -13.02 25.92 -10.17
N LEU A 220 -12.10 24.95 -10.14
CA LEU A 220 -12.40 23.57 -9.75
C LEU A 220 -12.62 23.46 -8.23
N THR A 221 -11.80 24.14 -7.43
CA THR A 221 -11.96 24.16 -5.96
C THR A 221 -13.20 24.94 -5.54
N TRP A 222 -13.49 26.06 -6.20
CA TRP A 222 -14.73 26.80 -6.00
C TRP A 222 -15.96 25.93 -6.31
N LEU A 223 -15.94 25.18 -7.42
CA LEU A 223 -17.03 24.27 -7.79
C LEU A 223 -17.20 23.14 -6.76
N ARG A 224 -16.10 22.56 -6.27
CA ARG A 224 -16.15 21.60 -5.14
C ARG A 224 -16.84 22.22 -3.94
N ASP A 225 -16.47 23.43 -3.54
CA ASP A 225 -17.00 24.06 -2.33
C ASP A 225 -18.51 24.32 -2.45
N GLN A 226 -19.01 24.66 -3.65
CA GLN A 226 -20.44 24.78 -3.93
C GLN A 226 -21.17 23.42 -3.84
N ILE A 227 -20.57 22.35 -4.37
CA ILE A 227 -21.14 21.00 -4.30
C ILE A 227 -21.23 20.54 -2.84
N GLN A 228 -20.19 20.78 -2.05
CA GLN A 228 -20.11 20.40 -0.63
C GLN A 228 -21.10 21.20 0.25
N ALA A 229 -21.43 22.44 -0.14
CA ALA A 229 -22.47 23.23 0.52
C ALA A 229 -23.90 22.70 0.27
N SER A 230 -24.09 21.77 -0.68
CA SER A 230 -25.39 21.19 -0.99
C SER A 230 -25.82 20.09 -0.01
N SER A 231 -27.10 20.05 0.32
CA SER A 231 -27.70 18.98 1.16
C SER A 231 -27.61 17.57 0.56
N ARG A 232 -27.30 17.46 -0.74
CA ARG A 232 -27.15 16.19 -1.49
C ARG A 232 -25.82 16.15 -2.25
N ALA A 233 -24.73 16.51 -1.57
CA ALA A 233 -23.40 16.71 -2.16
C ALA A 233 -22.96 15.57 -3.11
N VAL A 234 -23.20 14.30 -2.76
CA VAL A 234 -22.90 13.12 -3.62
C VAL A 234 -23.56 13.16 -4.97
N TRP A 235 -24.88 13.37 -4.98
CA TRP A 235 -25.69 13.28 -6.20
C TRP A 235 -25.42 14.47 -7.10
N THR A 236 -25.18 15.64 -6.50
CA THR A 236 -24.75 16.83 -7.23
C THR A 236 -23.37 16.63 -7.85
N ASP A 237 -22.42 16.04 -7.12
CA ASP A 237 -21.08 15.78 -7.67
C ASP A 237 -21.11 14.75 -8.82
N PHE A 238 -21.92 13.70 -8.66
CA PHE A 238 -22.13 12.70 -9.71
C PHE A 238 -22.74 13.33 -10.98
N ALA A 239 -23.81 14.12 -10.83
CA ALA A 239 -24.47 14.78 -11.95
C ALA A 239 -23.54 15.78 -12.65
N THR A 240 -22.81 16.59 -11.89
CA THR A 240 -21.85 17.56 -12.43
C THR A 240 -20.68 16.86 -13.12
N THR A 241 -20.13 15.80 -12.53
CA THR A 241 -19.06 14.99 -13.14
C THR A 241 -19.54 14.36 -14.45
N ALA A 242 -20.72 13.75 -14.46
CA ALA A 242 -21.31 13.16 -15.65
C ALA A 242 -21.51 14.20 -16.76
N ALA A 243 -22.05 15.38 -16.42
CA ALA A 243 -22.24 16.47 -17.37
C ALA A 243 -20.91 16.96 -17.97
N ILE A 244 -19.88 17.19 -17.14
CA ILE A 244 -18.55 17.63 -17.59
C ILE A 244 -17.94 16.59 -18.53
N VAL A 245 -17.95 15.30 -18.14
CA VAL A 245 -17.39 14.22 -18.96
C VAL A 245 -18.14 14.08 -20.28
N SER A 246 -19.48 14.09 -20.25
CA SER A 246 -20.29 14.02 -21.48
C SER A 246 -20.03 15.20 -22.41
N ILE A 247 -19.91 16.43 -21.88
CA ILE A 247 -19.57 17.62 -22.67
C ILE A 247 -18.18 17.48 -23.26
N LEU A 248 -17.17 17.11 -22.47
CA LEU A 248 -15.80 16.91 -22.96
C LEU A 248 -15.74 15.86 -24.06
N LEU A 249 -16.38 14.71 -23.87
CA LEU A 249 -16.45 13.66 -24.88
C LEU A 249 -17.16 14.13 -26.15
N PHE A 250 -18.25 14.88 -26.03
CA PHE A 250 -18.96 15.46 -27.17
C PHE A 250 -18.08 16.46 -27.95
N VAL A 251 -17.34 17.31 -27.25
CA VAL A 251 -16.41 18.28 -27.85
C VAL A 251 -15.25 17.56 -28.55
N LEU A 252 -14.62 16.60 -27.87
CA LEU A 252 -13.46 15.85 -28.37
C LEU A 252 -13.81 14.96 -29.56
N ASN A 253 -15.00 14.35 -29.58
CA ASN A 253 -15.48 13.55 -30.72
C ASN A 253 -16.04 14.40 -31.88
N GLY A 254 -15.82 15.73 -31.88
CA GLY A 254 -16.16 16.60 -33.00
C GLY A 254 -17.64 17.00 -33.08
N GLY A 255 -18.43 16.83 -32.02
CA GLY A 255 -19.84 17.21 -31.96
C GLY A 255 -20.11 18.70 -32.25
N ILE A 256 -19.13 19.58 -32.02
CA ILE A 256 -19.20 21.00 -32.41
C ILE A 256 -19.21 21.17 -33.94
N ARG A 257 -18.54 20.30 -34.70
CA ARG A 257 -18.45 20.40 -36.17
C ARG A 257 -19.66 19.82 -36.89
N THR A 258 -20.42 18.91 -36.28
CA THR A 258 -21.49 18.15 -36.96
C THR A 258 -22.87 18.15 -36.26
N GLY A 259 -22.98 18.49 -34.97
CA GLY A 259 -24.17 18.20 -34.16
C GLY A 259 -25.03 19.36 -33.67
N TRP A 260 -24.63 20.63 -33.84
CA TRP A 260 -25.40 21.77 -33.30
C TRP A 260 -26.72 22.03 -34.02
N ARG A 261 -26.80 21.76 -35.33
CA ARG A 261 -28.04 21.96 -36.11
C ARG A 261 -29.17 21.02 -35.71
N SER A 262 -28.87 19.77 -35.35
CA SER A 262 -29.89 18.77 -34.99
C SER A 262 -30.46 18.97 -33.57
N LEU A 263 -29.64 19.47 -32.64
CA LEU A 263 -30.09 19.79 -31.27
C LEU A 263 -31.06 20.98 -31.25
N ILE A 264 -30.78 22.04 -32.02
CA ILE A 264 -31.67 23.23 -32.10
C ILE A 264 -33.03 22.86 -32.71
N VAL A 265 -33.06 21.94 -33.68
CA VAL A 265 -34.30 21.49 -34.33
C VAL A 265 -35.14 20.56 -33.44
N SER A 266 -34.55 19.93 -32.42
CA SER A 266 -35.27 19.02 -31.52
C SER A 266 -35.82 19.71 -30.27
N LEU A 267 -35.42 20.96 -30.01
CA LEU A 267 -35.78 21.75 -28.83
C LEU A 267 -36.70 22.95 -29.13
N GLY A 268 -37.04 23.17 -30.41
CA GLY A 268 -38.06 24.12 -30.87
C GLY A 268 -39.25 23.37 -31.46
#